data_AF-A0A4Y7Q5Z4-F1
#
_entry.id   AF-A0A4Y7Q5Z4-F1
#
_cell.length_a   1.000
_cell.length_b   1.000
_cell.length_c   1.000
_cell.angle_alpha   90.00
_cell.angle_beta   90.00
_cell.angle_gamma   90.00
#
_symmetry.space_group_name_H-M   'P 1'
#
loop_
_entity.id
_entity.type
_entity.pdbx_description
1 polymer ?
#
loop_
_entity_poly.entity_id
_entity_poly.type
_entity_poly.pdbx_seq_one_letter_code
_entity_poly.pdbx_strand_id
1 'polypeptide(L)'
;MTLWFSDWIFFLILNIGNPVIDKIPTGLRVLLGLVQSTSIRAAGYNVVPTSALAPAVKVMFVIMMYISSYPLAMSTRSTNVYEEISLAIWGRHLAVHVRQQLAFDMWWLGLALFIICIVERDQLEDDSKSTWFNIFNILFELVSAYNTLIMCAVMLRGRHKGLPHAVDRAIALRVECDDLGDSSSEPLEKSLDHV
;
A
#
# COMPACT_ATOMS: atom_id res chain seq x y z
N MET A 1 14.19 -4.58 -8.34
CA MET A 1 15.39 -4.97 -7.57
C MET A 1 16.43 -3.84 -7.50
N THR A 2 16.71 -3.11 -8.57
CA THR A 2 17.70 -2.00 -8.57
C THR A 2 17.47 -0.92 -7.50
N LEU A 3 16.22 -0.53 -7.26
CA LEU A 3 15.84 0.51 -6.29
C LEU A 3 16.18 0.16 -4.82
N TRP A 4 16.29 -1.12 -4.50
CA TRP A 4 16.55 -1.61 -3.13
C TRP A 4 18.05 -1.51 -2.83
N PHE A 5 18.85 -1.89 -3.81
CA PHE A 5 20.31 -1.77 -3.74
C PHE A 5 20.75 -0.31 -3.74
N SER A 6 20.11 0.55 -4.55
CA SER A 6 20.44 1.99 -4.52
C SER A 6 20.15 2.59 -3.15
N ASP A 7 18.98 2.33 -2.56
CA ASP A 7 18.60 2.85 -1.24
C ASP A 7 19.60 2.41 -0.15
N TRP A 8 19.98 1.13 -0.15
CA TRP A 8 20.96 0.60 0.78
C TRP A 8 22.35 1.24 0.64
N ILE A 9 22.82 1.44 -0.60
CA ILE A 9 24.11 2.11 -0.87
C ILE A 9 24.05 3.57 -0.41
N PHE A 10 22.98 4.30 -0.73
CA PHE A 10 22.81 5.68 -0.31
C PHE A 10 22.68 5.82 1.21
N PHE A 11 22.05 4.86 1.89
CA PHE A 11 21.98 4.83 3.36
C PHE A 11 23.37 4.75 4.00
N LEU A 12 24.27 3.93 3.46
CA LEU A 12 25.63 3.78 3.96
C LEU A 12 26.49 5.02 3.70
N ILE A 13 26.34 5.63 2.52
CA ILE A 13 27.12 6.81 2.11
C ILE A 13 26.65 8.07 2.86
N LEU A 14 25.34 8.32 2.91
CA LEU A 14 24.79 9.56 3.46
C LEU A 14 24.79 9.61 4.99
N ASN A 15 24.98 8.48 5.68
CA ASN A 15 25.13 8.43 7.14
C ASN A 15 26.60 8.37 7.60
N ILE A 16 27.58 8.56 6.72
CA ILE A 16 28.98 8.74 7.13
C ILE A 16 29.11 10.02 7.97
N GLY A 17 29.75 9.91 9.13
CA GLY A 17 29.96 11.03 10.06
C GLY A 17 28.77 11.33 10.97
N ASN A 18 27.76 10.46 11.03
CA ASN A 18 26.67 10.60 11.99
C ASN A 18 27.05 9.97 13.35
N PRO A 19 27.10 10.75 14.44
CA PRO A 19 27.55 10.29 15.76
C PRO A 19 26.65 9.22 16.40
N VAL A 20 25.40 9.08 15.94
CA VAL A 20 24.49 8.02 16.41
C VAL A 20 24.79 6.69 15.73
N ILE A 21 25.10 6.73 14.43
CA ILE A 21 25.38 5.57 13.60
C ILE A 21 26.82 5.06 13.85
N ASP A 22 27.75 5.95 14.20
CA ASP A 22 29.16 5.65 14.53
C ASP A 22 29.38 4.90 15.84
N LYS A 23 28.37 4.86 16.72
CA LYS A 23 28.39 4.00 17.91
C LYS A 23 28.10 2.53 17.60
N ILE A 24 27.55 2.23 16.42
CA ILE A 24 27.14 0.88 16.04
C ILE A 24 28.28 0.21 15.27
N PRO A 25 28.66 -1.05 15.61
CA PRO A 25 29.70 -1.77 14.90
C PRO A 25 29.41 -1.87 13.39
N THR A 26 30.45 -1.71 12.57
CA THR A 26 30.36 -1.57 11.10
C THR A 26 29.65 -2.73 10.42
N GLY A 27 29.88 -3.98 10.86
CA GLY A 27 29.16 -5.14 10.33
C GLY A 27 27.64 -5.09 10.58
N LEU A 28 27.24 -4.57 11.74
CA LEU A 28 25.83 -4.43 12.10
C LEU A 28 25.18 -3.27 11.33
N ARG A 29 25.90 -2.17 11.08
CA ARG A 29 25.41 -1.05 10.26
C ARG A 29 24.96 -1.49 8.87
N VAL A 30 25.72 -2.39 8.25
CA VAL A 30 25.42 -2.91 6.91
C VAL A 30 24.14 -3.76 6.91
N LEU A 31 23.98 -4.64 7.91
CA LEU A 31 22.80 -5.46 8.11
C LEU A 31 21.56 -4.62 8.46
N LEU A 32 21.69 -3.67 9.38
CA LEU A 32 20.62 -2.75 9.76
C LEU A 32 20.17 -1.91 8.55
N GLY A 33 21.12 -1.45 7.72
CA GLY A 33 20.83 -0.79 6.46
C GLY A 33 20.04 -1.68 5.50
N LEU A 34 20.42 -2.96 5.32
CA LEU A 34 19.69 -3.89 4.45
C LEU A 34 18.25 -4.12 4.93
N VAL A 35 18.06 -4.31 6.24
CA VAL A 35 16.74 -4.52 6.84
C VAL A 35 15.89 -3.24 6.74
N GLN A 36 16.48 -2.07 6.92
CA GLN A 36 15.78 -0.80 6.78
C GLN A 36 15.36 -0.57 5.32
N SER A 37 16.27 -0.76 4.37
CA SER A 37 16.02 -0.59 2.93
C SER A 37 14.92 -1.50 2.36
N THR A 38 14.72 -2.66 2.97
CA THR A 38 13.62 -3.56 2.60
C THR A 38 12.29 -3.18 3.24
N SER A 39 12.33 -2.60 4.44
CA SER A 39 11.14 -2.30 5.26
C SER A 39 10.37 -1.05 4.83
N ILE A 40 11.04 -0.06 4.22
CA ILE A 40 10.47 1.27 3.87
C ILE A 40 9.22 1.21 2.98
N ARG A 41 9.01 0.13 2.21
CA ARG A 41 7.91 0.06 1.22
C ARG A 41 6.64 -0.67 1.67
N ALA A 42 6.62 -1.33 2.83
CA ALA A 42 5.45 -2.14 3.22
C ALA A 42 5.26 -2.37 4.72
N ALA A 43 6.32 -2.26 5.53
CA ALA A 43 6.26 -2.74 6.92
C ALA A 43 6.10 -1.61 7.94
N GLY A 44 6.34 -0.34 7.58
CA GLY A 44 6.37 0.78 8.53
C GLY A 44 7.43 0.61 9.63
N TYR A 45 8.36 -0.32 9.45
CA TYR A 45 9.34 -0.71 10.47
C TYR A 45 10.56 0.20 10.39
N ASN A 46 10.84 0.88 11.51
CA ASN A 46 12.03 1.71 11.67
C ASN A 46 13.07 0.96 12.51
N VAL A 47 14.12 0.49 11.84
CA VAL A 47 15.32 -0.10 12.45
C VAL A 47 16.11 0.93 13.25
N VAL A 48 16.15 2.17 12.75
CA VAL A 48 16.82 3.30 13.40
C VAL A 48 15.81 4.45 13.48
N PRO A 49 15.69 5.14 14.63
CA PRO A 49 14.72 6.23 14.75
C PRO A 49 15.00 7.31 13.71
N THR A 50 13.96 7.69 12.96
CA THR A 50 14.02 8.67 11.88
C THR A 50 14.49 10.05 12.35
N SER A 51 14.39 10.37 13.64
CA SER A 51 14.96 11.59 14.23
C SER A 51 16.50 11.61 14.16
N ALA A 52 17.15 10.46 14.36
CA ALA A 52 18.61 10.34 14.44
C ALA A 52 19.31 10.18 13.08
N LEU A 53 18.55 10.02 11.99
CA LEU A 53 19.09 9.88 10.64
C LEU A 53 19.44 11.22 10.01
N ALA A 54 20.44 11.21 9.12
CA ALA A 54 20.76 12.38 8.31
C ALA A 54 19.53 12.84 7.51
N PRO A 55 19.24 14.16 7.41
CA PRO A 55 18.06 14.68 6.71
C PRO A 55 17.96 14.20 5.25
N ALA A 56 19.09 14.03 4.57
CA ALA A 56 19.15 13.53 3.20
C ALA A 56 18.53 12.13 3.03
N VAL A 57 18.70 11.26 4.04
CA VAL A 57 18.18 9.89 4.01
C VAL A 57 16.66 9.89 4.19
N LYS A 58 16.13 10.79 5.01
CA LYS A 58 14.68 10.95 5.21
C LYS A 58 13.99 11.34 3.89
N VAL A 59 14.58 12.27 3.15
CA VAL A 59 14.06 12.69 1.83
C VAL A 59 14.10 11.53 0.83
N MET A 60 15.19 10.75 0.80
CA MET A 60 15.28 9.57 -0.06
C MET A 60 14.21 8.53 0.29
N PHE A 61 13.97 8.27 1.58
CA PHE A 61 12.94 7.32 2.01
C PHE A 61 11.55 7.73 1.53
N VAL A 62 11.21 9.02 1.62
CA VAL A 62 9.93 9.56 1.14
C VAL A 62 9.79 9.38 -0.38
N ILE A 63 10.84 9.71 -1.15
CA ILE A 63 10.84 9.56 -2.61
C ILE A 63 10.67 8.09 -3.00
N MET A 64 11.39 7.18 -2.33
CA MET A 64 11.31 5.75 -2.58
C MET A 64 9.97 5.13 -2.19
N MET A 65 9.34 5.65 -1.13
CA MET A 65 7.98 5.27 -0.75
C MET A 65 6.99 5.69 -1.83
N TYR A 66 7.08 6.93 -2.32
CA TYR A 66 6.16 7.48 -3.31
C TYR A 66 6.22 6.73 -4.66
N ILE A 67 7.42 6.41 -5.14
CA ILE A 67 7.60 5.61 -6.37
C ILE A 67 6.99 4.21 -6.20
N SER A 68 7.03 3.64 -4.99
CA SER A 68 6.44 2.33 -4.69
C SER A 68 4.91 2.35 -4.59
N SER A 69 4.31 3.48 -4.25
CA SER A 69 2.85 3.62 -4.18
C SER A 69 2.17 3.52 -5.56
N TYR A 70 2.87 3.97 -6.60
CA TYR A 70 2.34 4.05 -7.96
C TYR A 70 1.83 2.70 -8.54
N PRO A 71 2.58 1.59 -8.51
CA PRO A 71 2.08 0.30 -8.98
C PRO A 71 0.92 -0.24 -8.14
N LEU A 72 0.87 0.06 -6.83
CA LEU A 72 -0.21 -0.36 -5.94
C LEU A 72 -1.54 0.30 -6.36
N ALA A 73 -1.53 1.60 -6.64
CA ALA A 73 -2.68 2.33 -7.14
C ALA A 73 -3.15 1.81 -8.52
N MET A 74 -2.21 1.54 -9.43
CA MET A 74 -2.50 0.98 -10.76
C MET A 74 -3.14 -0.41 -10.69
N SER A 75 -2.78 -1.25 -9.71
CA SER A 75 -3.34 -2.60 -9.56
C SER A 75 -4.86 -2.61 -9.29
N THR A 76 -5.39 -1.57 -8.63
CA THR A 76 -6.82 -1.50 -8.27
C THR A 76 -7.76 -1.29 -9.46
N ARG A 77 -7.22 -0.85 -10.59
CA ARG A 77 -8.01 -0.58 -11.80
C ARG A 77 -8.32 -1.84 -12.62
N SER A 78 -7.88 -3.03 -12.17
CA SER A 78 -8.29 -4.37 -12.63
C SER A 78 -8.43 -4.49 -14.16
N THR A 79 -7.45 -5.05 -14.87
CA THR A 79 -7.50 -6.46 -15.29
C THR A 79 -8.93 -7.02 -15.45
N ASN A 80 -9.40 -7.18 -16.68
CA ASN A 80 -9.31 -8.46 -17.41
C ASN A 80 -10.04 -8.35 -18.78
N VAL A 81 -9.59 -9.14 -19.77
CA VAL A 81 -10.02 -9.27 -21.18
C VAL A 81 -9.20 -8.44 -22.18
N TYR A 82 -8.25 -9.15 -22.83
CA TYR A 82 -7.61 -8.95 -24.14
C TYR A 82 -7.04 -7.57 -24.52
N GLU A 83 -5.72 -7.53 -24.79
CA GLU A 83 -5.22 -7.27 -26.15
C GLU A 83 -3.70 -7.44 -26.22
N GLU A 84 -3.26 -8.64 -26.55
CA GLU A 84 -1.85 -8.95 -26.84
C GLU A 84 -1.40 -8.28 -28.17
N ILE A 85 -2.31 -7.60 -28.87
CA ILE A 85 -2.12 -7.07 -30.23
C ILE A 85 -2.28 -5.51 -30.32
N SER A 86 -2.84 -4.81 -29.31
CA SER A 86 -3.02 -3.33 -29.36
C SER A 86 -2.09 -2.50 -28.44
N LEU A 87 -1.25 -3.14 -27.62
CA LEU A 87 -0.43 -2.47 -26.58
C LEU A 87 0.58 -1.45 -27.12
N ALA A 88 1.10 -1.62 -28.34
CA ALA A 88 2.12 -0.74 -28.90
C ALA A 88 1.58 0.64 -29.33
N ILE A 89 0.34 0.71 -29.84
CA ILE A 89 -0.28 1.95 -30.33
C ILE A 89 -0.97 2.70 -29.17
N TRP A 90 -1.56 1.97 -28.22
CA TRP A 90 -2.20 2.55 -27.03
C TRP A 90 -1.23 3.01 -25.95
N GLY A 91 -0.01 2.46 -25.88
CA GLY A 91 0.99 2.81 -24.87
C GLY A 91 1.38 4.29 -24.84
N ARG A 92 1.40 4.98 -26.00
CA ARG A 92 1.76 6.41 -26.09
C ARG A 92 0.65 7.33 -25.59
N HIS A 93 -0.62 6.98 -25.79
CA HIS A 93 -1.77 7.74 -25.28
C HIS A 93 -2.06 7.45 -23.80
N LEU A 94 -1.85 6.21 -23.37
CA LEU A 94 -1.94 5.82 -21.96
C LEU A 94 -0.85 6.49 -21.12
N ALA A 95 0.40 6.56 -21.59
CA ALA A 95 1.46 7.25 -20.87
C ALA A 95 1.16 8.74 -20.62
N VAL A 96 0.51 9.41 -21.57
CA VAL A 96 0.07 10.82 -21.41
C VAL A 96 -1.08 10.93 -20.41
N HIS A 97 -2.08 10.05 -20.47
CA HIS A 97 -3.19 10.02 -19.49
C HIS A 97 -2.72 9.64 -18.07
N VAL A 98 -1.79 8.69 -17.97
CA VAL A 98 -1.15 8.28 -16.72
C VAL A 98 -0.40 9.44 -16.09
N ARG A 99 0.32 10.25 -16.90
CA ARG A 99 1.06 11.42 -16.41
C ARG A 99 0.12 12.49 -15.84
N GLN A 100 -1.06 12.64 -16.41
CA GLN A 100 -2.10 13.53 -15.88
C GLN A 100 -2.72 12.96 -14.59
N GLN A 101 -2.83 11.64 -14.45
CA GLN A 101 -3.30 10.99 -13.21
C GLN A 101 -2.30 11.05 -12.05
N LEU A 102 -0.99 10.97 -12.32
CA LEU A 102 0.05 11.16 -11.31
C LEU A 102 0.07 12.59 -10.75
N ALA A 103 -0.29 13.59 -11.56
CA ALA A 103 -0.38 14.98 -11.10
C ALA A 103 -1.59 15.20 -10.18
N PHE A 104 -2.71 14.51 -10.43
CA PHE A 104 -3.87 14.54 -9.53
C PHE A 104 -3.55 13.94 -8.16
N ASP A 105 -2.72 12.89 -8.12
CA ASP A 105 -2.25 12.23 -6.89
C ASP A 105 -1.38 13.17 -6.04
N MET A 106 -0.42 13.85 -6.68
CA MET A 106 0.51 14.76 -6.00
C MET A 106 -0.19 15.98 -5.39
N TRP A 107 -1.27 16.45 -6.02
CA TRP A 107 -2.07 17.57 -5.49
C TRP A 107 -2.76 17.19 -4.17
N TRP A 108 -3.33 15.99 -4.10
CA TRP A 108 -4.00 15.50 -2.88
C TRP A 108 -3.03 15.30 -1.72
N LEU A 109 -1.83 14.78 -1.98
CA LEU A 109 -0.77 14.67 -0.96
C LEU A 109 -0.26 16.04 -0.50
N GLY A 110 -0.06 16.99 -1.43
CA GLY A 110 0.35 18.35 -1.10
C GLY A 110 -0.69 19.10 -0.26
N LEU A 111 -1.98 18.94 -0.59
CA LEU A 111 -3.08 19.55 0.15
C LEU A 111 -3.25 18.92 1.55
N ALA A 112 -3.11 17.60 1.67
CA ALA A 112 -3.15 16.92 2.97
C ALA A 112 -2.01 17.38 3.89
N LEU A 113 -0.78 17.48 3.36
CA LEU A 113 0.36 18.01 4.10
C LEU A 113 0.12 19.46 4.54
N PHE A 114 -0.42 20.29 3.63
CA PHE A 114 -0.72 21.70 3.92
C PHE A 114 -1.74 21.85 5.05
N ILE A 115 -2.82 21.07 5.05
CA ILE A 115 -3.82 21.09 6.12
C ILE A 115 -3.22 20.65 7.46
N ILE A 116 -2.44 19.58 7.48
CA ILE A 116 -1.82 19.08 8.72
C ILE A 116 -0.87 20.13 9.30
N CYS A 117 -0.06 20.79 8.46
CA CYS A 117 0.82 21.88 8.92
C CYS A 117 0.06 23.09 9.48
N ILE A 118 -1.18 23.34 9.04
CA ILE A 118 -2.02 24.41 9.60
C ILE A 118 -2.59 23.99 10.96
N VAL A 119 -3.12 22.78 11.07
CA VAL A 119 -3.75 22.27 12.30
C VAL A 119 -2.71 22.11 13.41
N GLU A 120 -1.54 21.58 13.09
CA GLU A 120 -0.50 21.24 14.06
C GLU A 120 0.57 22.35 14.22
N ARG A 121 0.29 23.58 13.74
CA ARG A 121 1.23 24.71 13.81
C ARG A 121 1.69 24.99 15.23
N ASP A 122 0.76 25.05 16.17
CA ASP A 122 1.03 25.40 17.57
C ASP A 122 1.98 24.39 18.23
N GLN A 123 1.81 23.10 17.92
CA GLN A 123 2.70 22.04 18.41
C GLN A 123 4.05 22.00 17.69
N LEU A 124 4.14 22.53 16.46
CA LEU A 124 5.39 22.61 15.69
C LEU A 124 6.27 23.78 16.13
N GLU A 125 5.68 24.87 16.62
CA GLU A 125 6.42 26.06 17.08
C GLU A 125 6.91 25.94 18.55
N ASP A 126 6.49 24.90 19.27
CA ASP A 126 6.97 24.61 20.62
C ASP A 126 8.38 23.97 20.60
N ASP A 127 9.38 24.76 20.96
CA ASP A 127 10.81 24.40 20.98
C ASP A 127 11.09 23.13 21.83
N SER A 128 10.25 22.87 22.83
CA SER A 128 10.37 21.71 23.72
C SER A 128 10.04 20.37 23.04
N LYS A 129 9.21 20.38 21.99
CA LYS A 129 8.74 19.18 21.27
C LYS A 129 9.43 18.96 19.92
N SER A 130 10.23 19.94 19.48
CA SER A 130 11.02 19.93 18.23
C SER A 130 11.89 18.68 18.04
N THR A 131 12.20 17.93 19.09
CA THR A 131 13.04 16.73 18.95
C THR A 131 12.28 15.53 18.38
N TRP A 132 10.97 15.40 18.68
CA TRP A 132 10.17 14.23 18.27
C TRP A 132 9.04 14.59 17.29
N PHE A 133 8.50 15.81 17.39
CA PHE A 133 7.43 16.30 16.52
C PHE A 133 8.00 17.32 15.54
N ASN A 134 8.25 16.87 14.32
CA ASN A 134 8.90 17.66 13.25
C ASN A 134 8.12 17.55 11.96
N ILE A 135 8.21 18.58 11.12
CA ILE A 135 7.70 18.56 9.74
C ILE A 135 8.14 17.30 8.97
N PHE A 136 9.39 16.88 9.13
CA PHE A 136 9.90 15.69 8.46
C PHE A 136 9.28 14.38 8.97
N ASN A 137 8.98 14.29 10.27
CA ASN A 137 8.30 13.13 10.84
C ASN A 137 6.84 13.11 10.39
N ILE A 138 6.16 14.25 10.42
CA ILE A 138 4.78 14.39 9.92
C ILE A 138 4.68 13.96 8.46
N LEU A 139 5.63 14.38 7.62
CA LEU A 139 5.65 14.00 6.21
C LEU A 139 5.84 12.49 6.05
N PHE A 140 6.76 11.89 6.81
CA PHE A 140 6.99 10.44 6.78
C PHE A 140 5.75 9.64 7.22
N GLU A 141 5.11 10.06 8.31
CA GLU A 141 3.87 9.47 8.82
C GLU A 141 2.72 9.60 7.81
N LEU A 142 2.55 10.78 7.19
CA LEU A 142 1.52 11.04 6.20
C LEU A 142 1.66 10.11 4.98
N VAL A 143 2.87 10.03 4.41
CA VAL A 143 3.12 9.18 3.24
C VAL A 143 2.99 7.70 3.63
N SER A 144 3.36 7.31 4.85
CA SER A 144 3.26 5.92 5.33
C SER A 144 1.80 5.48 5.48
N ALA A 145 0.97 6.35 6.08
CA ALA A 145 -0.46 6.15 6.18
C ALA A 145 -1.10 6.04 4.78
N TYR A 146 -0.74 6.92 3.84
CA TYR A 146 -1.24 6.89 2.46
C TYR A 146 -0.97 5.54 1.76
N ASN A 147 0.26 5.02 1.88
CA ASN A 147 0.63 3.73 1.30
C ASN A 147 -0.19 2.57 1.88
N THR A 148 -0.37 2.57 3.20
CA THR A 148 -1.17 1.55 3.90
C THR A 148 -2.64 1.62 3.49
N LEU A 149 -3.20 2.83 3.39
CA LEU A 149 -4.59 3.05 2.96
C LEU A 149 -4.82 2.52 1.53
N ILE A 150 -3.89 2.78 0.61
CA ILE A 150 -3.96 2.22 -0.75
C ILE A 150 -3.98 0.70 -0.69
N MET A 151 -3.08 0.08 0.10
CA MET A 151 -3.03 -1.38 0.23
C MET A 151 -4.33 -1.95 0.82
N CYS A 152 -4.83 -1.37 1.91
CA CYS A 152 -6.10 -1.77 2.51
C CYS A 152 -7.26 -1.63 1.52
N ALA A 153 -7.32 -0.53 0.76
CA ALA A 153 -8.34 -0.33 -0.27
C ALA A 153 -8.25 -1.38 -1.39
N VAL A 154 -7.03 -1.75 -1.83
CA VAL A 154 -6.80 -2.84 -2.79
C VAL A 154 -7.35 -4.16 -2.25
N MET A 155 -6.99 -4.51 -1.00
CA MET A 155 -7.42 -5.75 -0.36
C MET A 155 -8.95 -5.80 -0.15
N LEU A 156 -9.56 -4.69 0.28
CA LEU A 156 -11.02 -4.58 0.46
C LEU A 156 -11.76 -4.70 -0.88
N ARG A 157 -11.27 -4.02 -1.93
CA ARG A 157 -11.85 -4.11 -3.28
C ARG A 157 -11.68 -5.49 -3.90
N GLY A 158 -10.56 -6.18 -3.61
CA GLY A 158 -10.32 -7.57 -4.02
C GLY A 158 -11.29 -8.55 -3.37
N ARG A 159 -11.58 -8.40 -2.07
CA ARG A 159 -12.54 -9.26 -1.36
C ARG A 159 -13.99 -9.04 -1.79
N HIS A 160 -14.36 -7.84 -2.20
CA HIS A 160 -15.75 -7.51 -2.56
C HIS A 160 -16.16 -7.98 -3.97
N LYS A 161 -15.22 -8.36 -4.84
CA LYS A 161 -15.53 -8.88 -6.18
C LYS A 161 -16.00 -10.34 -6.20
N GLY A 162 -15.62 -11.15 -5.21
CA GLY A 162 -16.02 -12.56 -5.11
C GLY A 162 -17.29 -12.82 -4.29
N LEU A 163 -17.60 -11.93 -3.35
CA LEU A 163 -18.69 -12.11 -2.39
C LEU A 163 -20.10 -12.14 -3.01
N PRO A 164 -20.52 -11.22 -3.90
CA PRO A 164 -21.87 -11.27 -4.48
C PRO A 164 -22.07 -12.51 -5.37
N HIS A 165 -21.03 -12.94 -6.08
CA HIS A 165 -21.12 -14.10 -6.98
C HIS A 165 -21.12 -15.44 -6.21
N ALA A 166 -20.43 -15.51 -5.08
CA ALA A 166 -20.47 -16.68 -4.20
C ALA A 166 -21.83 -16.79 -3.48
N VAL A 167 -22.43 -15.66 -3.09
CA VAL A 167 -23.77 -15.62 -2.48
C VAL A 167 -24.85 -16.02 -3.49
N ASP A 168 -24.82 -15.49 -4.71
CA ASP A 168 -25.81 -15.82 -5.75
C ASP A 168 -25.76 -17.31 -6.14
N ARG A 169 -24.55 -17.87 -6.26
CA ARG A 169 -24.36 -19.32 -6.48
C ARG A 169 -24.82 -20.16 -5.30
N ALA A 170 -24.58 -19.72 -4.06
CA ALA A 170 -25.01 -20.43 -2.86
C ALA A 170 -26.54 -20.43 -2.71
N ILE A 171 -27.22 -19.36 -3.14
CA ILE A 171 -28.68 -19.29 -3.18
C ILE A 171 -29.23 -20.24 -4.26
N ALA A 172 -28.64 -20.24 -5.45
CA ALA A 172 -29.04 -21.16 -6.52
C ALA A 172 -28.92 -22.64 -6.11
N LEU A 173 -27.83 -23.02 -5.41
CA LEU A 173 -27.64 -24.38 -4.88
C LEU A 173 -28.62 -24.72 -3.76
N ARG A 174 -29.01 -23.74 -2.94
CA ARG A 174 -29.99 -23.95 -1.87
C ARG A 174 -31.38 -24.23 -2.45
N VAL A 175 -31.78 -23.53 -3.50
CA VAL A 175 -33.06 -23.75 -4.20
C VAL A 175 -33.12 -25.15 -4.81
N GLU A 176 -32.07 -25.60 -5.50
CA GLU A 176 -32.01 -26.94 -6.11
C GLU A 176 -32.09 -28.08 -5.07
N CYS A 177 -31.52 -27.90 -3.87
CA CYS A 177 -31.66 -28.88 -2.77
C CYS A 177 -33.08 -28.95 -2.19
N ASP A 178 -33.80 -27.83 -2.14
CA ASP A 178 -35.20 -27.81 -1.67
C ASP A 178 -36.12 -28.54 -2.68
N ASP A 179 -35.90 -28.36 -4.00
CA ASP A 179 -36.63 -29.09 -5.07
C ASP A 179 -36.35 -30.62 -5.05
N LEU A 180 -35.12 -31.03 -4.71
CA LEU A 180 -34.76 -32.44 -4.54
C LEU A 180 -35.38 -33.08 -3.27
N GLY A 181 -35.65 -32.29 -2.23
CA GLY A 181 -36.32 -32.76 -1.02
C GLY A 181 -37.81 -33.07 -1.23
N ASP A 182 -38.48 -32.28 -2.06
CA ASP A 182 -39.90 -32.47 -2.39
C ASP A 182 -40.11 -33.66 -3.34
N SER A 183 -39.25 -33.77 -4.37
CA SER A 183 -39.31 -34.89 -5.33
C SER A 183 -38.93 -36.25 -4.76
N SER A 184 -38.16 -36.31 -3.66
CA SER A 184 -37.80 -37.57 -2.99
C SER A 184 -38.85 -38.03 -1.96
N SER A 185 -39.71 -37.13 -1.49
CA SER A 185 -40.82 -37.44 -0.58
C SER A 185 -42.11 -37.84 -1.33
N GLU A 186 -42.36 -37.27 -2.52
CA GLU A 186 -43.51 -37.62 -3.38
C GLU A 186 -43.65 -39.12 -3.76
N PRO A 187 -42.60 -39.86 -4.18
CA PRO A 187 -42.74 -41.25 -4.63
C PRO A 187 -42.94 -42.24 -3.47
N LEU A 188 -42.54 -41.88 -2.24
CA LEU A 188 -42.75 -42.69 -1.05
C LEU A 188 -44.14 -42.49 -0.44
N GLU A 189 -44.68 -41.26 -0.46
CA GLU A 189 -46.05 -40.98 0.00
C GLU A 189 -47.10 -41.69 -0.88
N LYS A 190 -46.96 -41.59 -2.22
CA LYS A 190 -47.84 -42.30 -3.17
C LYS A 190 -47.78 -43.84 -3.11
N SER A 191 -46.72 -44.43 -2.56
CA SER A 191 -46.64 -45.89 -2.35
C SER A 191 -47.24 -46.34 -1.01
N LEU A 192 -47.27 -45.47 0.00
CA LEU A 192 -47.83 -45.76 1.31
C LEU A 192 -49.36 -45.63 1.36
N ASP A 193 -49.95 -44.83 0.49
CA ASP A 193 -51.42 -44.63 0.40
C ASP A 193 -52.15 -45.74 -0.40
N HIS A 194 -51.42 -46.70 -0.96
CA HIS A 194 -51.97 -47.78 -1.80
C HIS A 194 -51.91 -49.18 -1.15
N VAL A 195 -51.71 -49.28 0.18
CA VAL A 195 -51.81 -50.53 0.97
C VAL A 195 -52.89 -50.40 2.03
#